data_AF-A0AA48KGE1-F1
#
_entry.id   AF-A0AA48KGE1-F1
#
_cell.length_a   1.000
_cell.length_b   1.000
_cell.length_c   1.000
_cell.angle_alpha   90.00
_cell.angle_beta   90.00
_cell.angle_gamma   90.00
#
_symmetry.space_group_name_H-M   'P 1'
#
loop_
_entity.id
_entity.type
_entity.pdbx_description
1 polymer ?
#
loop_
_entity_poly.entity_id
_entity_poly.type
_entity_poly.pdbx_seq_one_letter_code
_entity_poly.pdbx_strand_id
1 'polypeptide(L)'
;MNGPVAEALAANPDLRTGFEEFRKAAHEALGEELTAQVRHAVAGVHGIDLPPPVGTAPPATLAYARRIPFEHTAITDEEAAAVVAELGEERFVAFSVVAALADAECRAEKVGLTGLSA
;
A
#
# COMPACT_ATOMS: atom_id res chain seq x y z
N MET A 1 -11.66 -11.80 -5.41
CA MET A 1 -10.39 -12.41 -4.97
C MET A 1 -10.32 -13.86 -5.42
N ASN A 2 -9.49 -14.21 -6.41
CA ASN A 2 -9.17 -15.58 -6.86
C ASN A 2 -7.64 -15.85 -6.89
N GLY A 3 -7.08 -16.70 -6.02
CA GLY A 3 -5.66 -17.07 -6.05
C GLY A 3 -5.14 -17.67 -4.72
N PRO A 4 -3.90 -18.17 -4.62
CA PRO A 4 -3.36 -18.96 -3.51
C PRO A 4 -3.43 -18.31 -2.13
N VAL A 5 -3.26 -17.00 -2.00
CA VAL A 5 -3.47 -16.31 -0.70
C VAL A 5 -4.97 -16.13 -0.41
N ALA A 6 -5.83 -15.92 -1.42
CA ALA A 6 -7.27 -15.87 -1.23
C ALA A 6 -7.83 -17.26 -0.91
N GLU A 7 -7.21 -18.33 -1.41
CA GLU A 7 -7.47 -19.72 -1.04
C GLU A 7 -6.94 -20.02 0.37
N ALA A 8 -5.73 -19.57 0.72
CA ALA A 8 -5.19 -19.70 2.08
C ALA A 8 -6.01 -18.91 3.12
N LEU A 9 -6.47 -17.71 2.76
CA LEU A 9 -7.40 -16.90 3.54
C LEU A 9 -8.80 -17.54 3.54
N ALA A 10 -9.29 -18.10 2.43
CA ALA A 10 -10.58 -18.78 2.39
C ALA A 10 -10.60 -20.07 3.22
N ALA A 11 -9.45 -20.75 3.35
CA ALA A 11 -9.26 -21.88 4.26
C ALA A 11 -9.35 -21.46 5.74
N ASN A 12 -9.27 -20.16 6.04
CA ASN A 12 -9.50 -19.59 7.36
C ASN A 12 -10.38 -18.32 7.27
N PRO A 13 -11.73 -18.48 7.23
CA PRO A 13 -12.67 -17.38 7.04
C PRO A 13 -12.50 -16.20 8.00
N ASP A 14 -12.10 -16.46 9.25
CA ASP A 14 -11.86 -15.42 10.26
C ASP A 14 -10.64 -14.57 9.90
N LEU A 15 -9.56 -15.21 9.42
CA LEU A 15 -8.37 -14.51 8.93
C LEU A 15 -8.67 -13.66 7.69
N ARG A 16 -9.52 -14.16 6.78
CA ARG A 16 -9.98 -13.39 5.62
C ARG A 16 -10.74 -12.13 6.06
N THR A 17 -11.71 -12.28 6.96
CA THR A 17 -12.50 -11.16 7.48
C THR A 17 -11.58 -10.13 8.15
N GLY A 18 -10.68 -10.58 9.04
CA GLY A 18 -9.75 -9.67 9.72
C GLY A 18 -8.81 -8.94 8.75
N PHE A 19 -8.34 -9.61 7.70
CA PHE A 19 -7.52 -8.96 6.66
C PHE A 19 -8.33 -7.90 5.87
N GLU A 20 -9.55 -8.22 5.46
CA GLU A 20 -10.42 -7.29 4.74
C GLU A 20 -10.77 -6.06 5.59
N GLU A 21 -11.10 -6.25 6.87
CA GLU A 21 -11.39 -5.18 7.82
C GLU A 21 -10.17 -4.30 8.08
N PHE A 22 -8.99 -4.90 8.29
CA PHE A 22 -7.74 -4.17 8.48
C PHE A 22 -7.38 -3.33 7.25
N ARG A 23 -7.44 -3.93 6.06
CA ARG A 23 -7.18 -3.23 4.79
C ARG A 23 -8.14 -2.06 4.59
N LYS A 24 -9.44 -2.29 4.83
CA LYS A 24 -10.46 -1.24 4.74
C LYS A 24 -10.17 -0.09 5.71
N ALA A 25 -9.89 -0.39 6.98
CA ALA A 25 -9.59 0.62 7.99
C ALA A 25 -8.34 1.45 7.63
N ALA A 26 -7.29 0.82 7.10
CA ALA A 26 -6.09 1.51 6.64
C ALA A 26 -6.39 2.47 5.46
N HIS A 27 -7.19 2.03 4.49
CA HIS A 27 -7.60 2.86 3.36
C HIS A 27 -8.46 4.05 3.81
N GLU A 28 -9.42 3.82 4.72
CA GLU A 28 -10.29 4.87 5.27
C GLU A 28 -9.49 5.91 6.05
N ALA A 29 -8.53 5.48 6.88
CA ALA A 29 -7.67 6.38 7.65
C ALA A 29 -6.73 7.22 6.76
N LEU A 30 -6.22 6.65 5.66
CA LEU A 30 -5.35 7.37 4.74
C LEU A 30 -6.14 8.35 3.85
N GLY A 31 -7.35 7.95 3.45
CA GLY A 31 -8.20 8.64 2.50
C GLY A 31 -8.02 8.11 1.06
N GLU A 32 -9.10 8.10 0.29
CA GLU A 32 -9.17 7.51 -1.05
C GLU A 32 -8.15 8.11 -2.03
N GLU A 33 -8.05 9.44 -2.06
CA GLU A 33 -7.17 10.17 -2.99
C GLU A 33 -5.69 9.84 -2.76
N LEU A 34 -5.25 9.89 -1.50
CA LEU A 34 -3.86 9.58 -1.15
C LEU A 34 -3.56 8.08 -1.29
N THR A 35 -4.55 7.22 -0.99
CA THR A 35 -4.44 5.77 -1.24
C THR A 35 -4.17 5.50 -2.72
N ALA A 36 -4.94 6.08 -3.64
CA ALA A 36 -4.74 5.91 -5.08
C ALA A 36 -3.33 6.37 -5.52
N GLN A 37 -2.84 7.48 -4.97
CA GLN A 37 -1.53 8.02 -5.26
C GLN A 37 -0.38 7.15 -4.76
N VAL A 38 -0.49 6.62 -3.55
CA VAL A 38 0.49 5.67 -2.99
C VAL A 38 0.53 4.39 -3.82
N ARG A 39 -0.65 3.82 -4.15
CA ARG A 39 -0.75 2.60 -4.96
C ARG A 39 -0.12 2.79 -6.34
N HIS A 40 -0.41 3.91 -7.01
CA HIS A 40 0.21 4.25 -8.29
C HIS A 40 1.74 4.41 -8.17
N ALA A 41 2.23 5.08 -7.13
CA ALA A 41 3.66 5.25 -6.90
C ALA A 41 4.38 3.91 -6.70
N VAL A 42 3.80 3.00 -5.92
CA VAL A 42 4.34 1.65 -5.68
C VAL A 42 4.26 0.78 -6.95
N ALA A 43 3.16 0.82 -7.69
CA ALA A 43 3.02 0.11 -8.96
C ALA A 43 4.12 0.51 -9.97
N GLY A 44 4.46 1.81 -10.04
CA GLY A 44 5.55 2.30 -10.86
C GLY A 44 6.93 1.70 -10.51
N VAL A 45 7.21 1.43 -9.23
CA VAL A 45 8.43 0.73 -8.79
C VAL A 45 8.46 -0.71 -9.30
N HIS A 46 7.28 -1.32 -9.45
CA HIS A 46 7.13 -2.64 -10.04
C HIS A 46 7.07 -2.64 -11.56
N GLY A 47 7.02 -1.49 -12.22
CA GLY A 47 6.81 -1.41 -13.68
C GLY A 47 5.40 -1.81 -14.11
N ILE A 48 4.41 -1.69 -13.21
CA ILE A 48 3.00 -1.89 -13.51
C ILE A 48 2.40 -0.53 -13.87
N ASP A 49 1.74 -0.48 -15.03
CA ASP A 49 1.09 0.73 -15.51
C ASP A 49 -0.34 0.81 -14.95
N LEU A 50 -0.56 1.75 -14.03
CA LEU A 50 -1.88 2.07 -13.50
C LEU A 50 -2.34 3.42 -14.02
N PRO A 51 -3.65 3.64 -14.20
CA PRO A 51 -4.17 4.96 -14.55
C PRO A 51 -3.67 6.03 -13.56
N PRO A 52 -3.29 7.22 -14.04
CA PRO A 52 -2.81 8.27 -13.18
C PRO A 52 -3.92 8.67 -12.19
N PRO A 53 -3.61 8.71 -10.89
CA PRO A 53 -4.58 9.10 -9.86
C PRO A 53 -4.87 10.60 -9.94
N VAL A 54 -6.05 10.99 -9.47
CA VAL A 54 -6.40 12.41 -9.27
C VAL A 54 -5.66 12.93 -8.04
N GLY A 55 -5.31 14.21 -8.06
CA GLY A 55 -4.74 14.90 -6.91
C GLY A 55 -3.24 15.14 -6.99
N THR A 56 -2.68 15.69 -5.92
CA THR A 56 -1.24 15.85 -5.76
C THR A 56 -0.84 15.73 -4.31
N ALA A 57 -0.20 14.62 -3.98
CA ALA A 57 0.42 14.36 -2.70
C ALA A 57 1.77 15.07 -2.60
N PRO A 58 2.24 15.38 -1.38
CA PRO A 58 3.56 15.93 -1.18
C PRO A 58 4.65 15.05 -1.84
N PRO A 59 5.65 15.64 -2.53
CA PRO A 59 6.70 14.86 -3.20
C PRO A 59 7.46 13.92 -2.26
N ALA A 60 7.71 14.35 -1.01
CA ALA A 60 8.38 13.52 0.00
C ALA A 60 7.56 12.27 0.35
N THR A 61 6.23 12.39 0.47
CA THR A 61 5.33 11.25 0.73
C THR A 61 5.40 10.21 -0.38
N LEU A 62 5.35 10.64 -1.65
CA LEU A 62 5.43 9.70 -2.78
C LEU A 62 6.84 9.15 -2.99
N ALA A 63 7.89 9.93 -2.69
CA ALA A 63 9.27 9.42 -2.68
C ALA A 63 9.44 8.32 -1.63
N TYR A 64 8.92 8.55 -0.42
CA TYR A 64 8.94 7.57 0.66
C TYR A 64 8.18 6.30 0.27
N ALA A 65 6.97 6.41 -0.30
CA ALA A 65 6.17 5.27 -0.74
C ALA A 65 6.93 4.38 -1.74
N ARG A 66 7.68 4.98 -2.67
CA ARG A 66 8.48 4.25 -3.67
C ARG A 66 9.64 3.46 -3.06
N ARG A 67 10.12 3.85 -1.87
CA ARG A 67 11.23 3.15 -1.19
C ARG A 67 10.76 1.91 -0.42
N ILE A 68 9.51 1.86 0.02
CA ILE A 68 9.00 0.76 0.85
C ILE A 68 9.22 -0.65 0.22
N PRO A 69 8.95 -0.90 -1.08
CA PRO A 69 9.10 -2.23 -1.68
C PRO A 69 10.47 -2.92 -1.54
N PHE A 70 11.57 -2.14 -1.61
CA PHE A 70 12.93 -2.70 -1.72
C PHE A 70 13.98 -2.03 -0.83
N GLU A 71 13.65 -0.89 -0.23
CA GLU A 71 14.59 -0.06 0.53
C GLU A 71 14.09 0.27 1.94
N HIS A 72 13.02 -0.35 2.44
CA HIS A 72 12.41 -0.01 3.73
C HIS A 72 13.39 -0.09 4.92
N THR A 73 14.39 -0.95 4.87
CA THR A 73 15.42 -1.07 5.92
C THR A 73 16.47 0.05 5.88
N ALA A 74 16.52 0.81 4.78
CA ALA A 74 17.41 1.95 4.59
C ALA A 74 16.67 3.30 4.71
N ILE A 75 15.40 3.29 5.09
CA ILE A 75 14.65 4.50 5.42
C ILE A 75 15.06 4.94 6.82
N THR A 76 15.37 6.22 6.96
CA THR A 76 15.81 6.82 8.23
C THR A 76 14.64 7.44 9.01
N ASP A 77 14.83 7.63 10.32
CA ASP A 77 13.86 8.33 11.17
C ASP A 77 13.63 9.79 10.72
N GLU A 78 14.63 10.45 10.14
CA GLU A 78 14.49 11.80 9.59
C GLU A 78 13.53 11.84 8.40
N GLU A 79 13.63 10.84 7.51
CA GLU A 79 12.72 10.71 6.37
C GLU A 79 11.31 10.35 6.83
N ALA A 80 11.16 9.48 7.84
CA ALA A 80 9.87 9.18 8.43
C ALA A 80 9.25 10.43 9.08
N ALA A 81 10.04 11.19 9.84
CA ALA A 81 9.60 12.43 10.48
C ALA A 81 9.13 13.49 9.46
N ALA A 82 9.76 13.58 8.29
CA ALA A 82 9.32 14.46 7.23
C ALA A 82 7.92 14.08 6.71
N VAL A 83 7.62 12.78 6.56
CA VAL A 83 6.28 12.33 6.15
C VAL A 83 5.26 12.50 7.29
N VAL A 84 5.67 12.26 8.54
CA VAL A 84 4.83 12.52 9.71
C VAL A 84 4.45 14.00 9.82
N ALA A 85 5.37 14.92 9.51
CA ALA A 85 5.06 16.36 9.51
C ALA A 85 3.97 16.75 8.49
N GLU A 86 3.88 16.03 7.38
CA GLU A 86 2.86 16.24 6.34
C GLU A 86 1.52 15.58 6.66
N LEU A 87 1.55 14.36 7.23
CA LEU A 87 0.37 13.51 7.38
C LEU A 87 -0.20 13.48 8.80
N GLY A 88 0.64 13.68 9.81
CA GLY A 88 0.39 13.27 11.20
C GLY A 88 0.64 11.77 11.42
N GLU A 89 0.91 11.39 12.67
CA GLU A 89 1.29 10.02 13.06
C GLU A 89 0.26 8.96 12.65
N GLU A 90 -1.02 9.18 12.95
CA GLU A 90 -2.08 8.21 12.64
C GLU A 90 -2.17 7.91 11.15
N ARG A 91 -2.10 8.95 10.31
CA ARG A 91 -2.12 8.81 8.85
C ARG A 91 -0.80 8.28 8.31
N PHE A 92 0.33 8.53 8.97
CA PHE A 92 1.62 7.94 8.62
C PHE A 92 1.64 6.41 8.82
N VAL A 93 1.04 5.93 9.92
CA VAL A 93 0.86 4.48 10.14
C VAL A 93 -0.04 3.88 9.04
N ALA A 94 -1.18 4.50 8.77
CA ALA A 94 -2.08 4.06 7.69
C ALA A 94 -1.38 4.06 6.31
N PHE A 95 -0.62 5.12 6.02
CA PHE A 95 0.21 5.24 4.82
C PHE A 95 1.20 4.09 4.69
N SER A 96 1.92 3.76 5.76
CA SER A 96 2.92 2.68 5.76
C SER A 96 2.29 1.32 5.49
N VAL A 97 1.11 1.07 6.07
CA VAL A 97 0.31 -0.13 5.81
C VAL A 97 -0.14 -0.19 4.35
N VAL A 98 -0.74 0.88 3.83
CA VAL A 98 -1.24 0.93 2.44
C VAL A 98 -0.12 0.71 1.43
N ALA A 99 1.04 1.32 1.64
CA ALA A 99 2.19 1.13 0.75
C ALA A 99 2.75 -0.30 0.80
N ALA A 100 2.79 -0.95 1.97
CA ALA A 100 3.18 -2.35 2.09
C ALA A 100 2.16 -3.31 1.45
N LEU A 101 0.86 -3.03 1.60
CA LEU A 101 -0.20 -3.78 0.92
C LEU A 101 -0.09 -3.62 -0.58
N ALA A 102 0.13 -2.40 -1.08
CA ALA A 102 0.34 -2.15 -2.51
C ALA A 102 1.55 -2.92 -3.06
N ASP A 103 2.65 -3.04 -2.30
CA ASP A 103 3.80 -3.87 -2.70
C ASP A 103 3.40 -5.35 -2.85
N ALA A 104 2.69 -5.88 -1.86
CA ALA A 104 2.22 -7.27 -1.87
C ALA A 104 1.26 -7.53 -3.05
N GLU A 105 0.33 -6.60 -3.31
CA GLU A 105 -0.62 -6.66 -4.43
C GLU A 105 0.11 -6.64 -5.79
N CYS A 106 1.10 -5.77 -5.96
CA CYS A 106 1.91 -5.70 -7.18
C CYS A 106 2.69 -7.00 -7.43
N ARG A 107 3.25 -7.60 -6.36
CA ARG A 107 3.93 -8.90 -6.45
C ARG A 107 2.97 -10.00 -6.87
N ALA A 108 1.77 -10.01 -6.29
CA ALA A 108 0.75 -10.99 -6.65
C ALA A 108 0.32 -10.86 -8.11
N GLU A 109 0.15 -9.64 -8.62
CA GLU A 109 -0.15 -9.39 -10.03
C GLU A 109 0.94 -9.97 -10.94
N LYS A 110 2.22 -9.69 -10.64
CA LYS A 110 3.37 -10.18 -11.42
C LYS A 110 3.46 -11.70 -11.55
N VAL A 111 2.96 -12.44 -10.57
CA VAL A 111 2.97 -13.90 -10.57
C VAL A 111 1.62 -14.51 -10.94
N GLY A 112 0.70 -13.73 -11.52
CA GLY A 112 -0.60 -14.20 -12.00
C GLY A 112 -1.59 -14.56 -10.90
N LEU A 113 -1.38 -14.04 -9.69
CA LEU A 113 -2.26 -14.22 -8.53
C LEU A 113 -3.17 -12.99 -8.38
N THR A 114 -3.81 -12.58 -9.46
CA THR A 114 -4.61 -11.33 -9.56
C THR A 114 -5.80 -11.28 -8.62
N GLY A 115 -6.19 -12.39 -8.01
CA GLY A 115 -7.14 -12.37 -6.92
C GLY A 115 -6.66 -11.84 -5.60
N LEU A 116 -5.37 -11.58 -5.47
CA LEU A 116 -4.77 -11.01 -4.27
C LEU A 116 -4.46 -9.52 -4.45
N SER A 117 -4.39 -9.06 -5.69
CA SER A 117 -4.40 -7.64 -6.04
C SER A 117 -5.84 -7.13 -5.93
N ALA A 118 -6.07 -6.06 -5.17
CA ALA A 118 -7.40 -5.58 -4.83
C ALA A 118 -7.86 -4.37 -5.65
#